data_AF-A0AA36FEX3-F1
#
_entry.id   AF-A0AA36FEX3-F1
#
_cell.length_a   1.000
_cell.length_b   1.000
_cell.length_c   1.000
_cell.angle_alpha   90.00
_cell.angle_beta   90.00
_cell.angle_gamma   90.00
#
_symmetry.space_group_name_H-M   'P 1'
#
loop_
_entity.id
_entity.type
_entity.pdbx_description
1 polymer ?
#
loop_
_entity_poly.entity_id
_entity_poly.type
_entity_poly.pdbx_seq_one_letter_code
_entity_poly.pdbx_strand_id
1 'polypeptide(L)'
;MAHLSLNQYLTKVQHAFRNGDGLAAATLFSFKHAHVANRRLQLEKPESDCQNYFDPPYDELVAAHLKCCWAVANSDFLSAYGCQALVVQYPLKY
;
A
#
# COMPACT_ATOMS: atom_id res chain seq x y z
N MET A 1 9.69 11.88 12.35
CA MET A 1 9.03 10.66 11.86
C MET A 1 7.65 11.06 11.33
N ALA A 2 7.27 10.66 10.13
CA ALA A 2 5.97 11.06 9.57
C ALA A 2 4.85 10.31 10.30
N HIS A 3 4.13 10.99 11.19
CA HIS A 3 2.99 10.44 11.93
C HIS A 3 1.72 10.41 11.05
N LEU A 4 1.76 9.66 9.96
CA LEU A 4 0.60 9.47 9.08
C LEU A 4 -0.37 8.47 9.73
N SER A 5 -1.66 8.79 9.83
CA SER A 5 -2.69 7.78 10.16
C SER A 5 -3.00 6.92 8.93
N LEU A 6 -3.67 5.77 9.14
CA LEU A 6 -4.16 4.94 8.03
C LEU A 6 -5.05 5.75 7.09
N ASN A 7 -6.10 6.40 7.62
CA ASN A 7 -7.00 7.22 6.79
C ASN A 7 -6.26 8.29 5.99
N GLN A 8 -5.28 8.99 6.59
CA GLN A 8 -4.50 9.98 5.85
C GLN A 8 -3.67 9.36 4.72
N TYR A 9 -3.17 8.14 4.90
CA TYR A 9 -2.51 7.39 3.83
C TYR A 9 -3.49 7.02 2.72
N LEU A 10 -4.64 6.42 3.07
CA LEU A 10 -5.65 6.01 2.09
C LEU A 10 -6.18 7.21 1.28
N THR A 11 -6.46 8.34 1.94
CA THR A 11 -6.87 9.58 1.28
C THR A 11 -5.81 10.09 0.30
N LYS A 12 -4.52 10.03 0.66
CA LYS A 12 -3.43 10.45 -0.25
C LYS A 12 -3.34 9.54 -1.48
N VAL A 13 -3.48 8.23 -1.30
CA VAL A 13 -3.49 7.26 -2.40
C VAL A 13 -4.69 7.51 -3.32
N GLN A 14 -5.89 7.66 -2.76
CA GLN A 14 -7.10 7.94 -3.53
C GLN A 14 -7.00 9.25 -4.30
N HIS A 15 -6.42 10.29 -3.71
CA HIS A 15 -6.16 11.55 -4.40
C HIS A 15 -5.21 11.39 -5.58
N ALA A 16 -4.12 10.62 -5.41
CA ALA A 16 -3.19 10.32 -6.50
C ALA A 16 -3.89 9.58 -7.65
N PHE A 17 -4.71 8.57 -7.35
CA PHE A 17 -5.49 7.85 -8.35
C PHE A 17 -6.51 8.73 -9.07
N ARG A 18 -7.32 9.50 -8.34
CA ARG A 18 -8.35 10.36 -8.93
C ARG A 18 -7.81 11.44 -9.85
N ASN A 19 -6.59 11.91 -9.59
CA ASN A 19 -5.93 12.93 -10.40
C ASN A 19 -5.03 12.35 -11.49
N GLY A 20 -4.91 11.02 -11.61
CA GLY A 20 -3.98 10.38 -12.54
C GLY A 20 -2.51 10.67 -12.25
N ASP A 21 -2.17 11.02 -11.00
CA ASP A 21 -0.79 11.34 -10.60
C ASP A 21 0.00 10.06 -10.28
N GLY A 22 0.54 9.46 -11.33
CA GLY A 22 1.32 8.22 -11.23
C GLY A 22 2.60 8.36 -10.40
N LEU A 23 3.21 9.55 -10.33
CA LEU A 23 4.44 9.76 -9.56
C LEU A 23 4.13 9.83 -8.06
N ALA A 24 3.05 10.51 -7.67
CA ALA A 24 2.58 10.52 -6.30
C ALA A 24 2.15 9.11 -5.85
N ALA A 25 1.42 8.39 -6.70
CA ALA A 25 1.06 6.99 -6.43
C ALA A 25 2.31 6.13 -6.24
N ALA A 26 3.24 6.14 -7.20
CA ALA A 26 4.49 5.36 -7.12
C ALA A 26 5.30 5.68 -5.86
N THR A 27 5.32 6.94 -5.42
CA THR A 27 5.97 7.35 -4.17
C THR A 27 5.29 6.74 -2.94
N LEU A 28 3.96 6.71 -2.91
CA LEU A 28 3.17 6.11 -1.82
C LEU A 28 3.27 4.58 -1.79
N PHE A 29 3.51 3.93 -2.93
CA PHE A 29 3.78 2.48 -3.01
C PHE A 29 5.27 2.12 -2.88
N SER A 30 6.16 3.11 -2.77
CA SER A 30 7.61 2.84 -2.73
C SER A 30 8.09 2.45 -1.35
N PHE A 31 8.88 1.37 -1.29
CA PHE A 31 9.63 0.99 -0.09
C PHE A 31 10.74 1.98 0.29
N LYS A 32 11.04 2.97 -0.57
CA LYS A 32 11.99 4.05 -0.27
C LYS A 32 11.38 5.17 0.57
N HIS A 33 10.06 5.24 0.68
CA HIS A 33 9.38 6.30 1.41
C HIS A 33 9.29 5.98 2.90
N ALA A 34 9.43 6.99 3.76
CA ALA A 34 9.47 6.84 5.22
C ALA A 34 8.19 6.26 5.87
N HIS A 35 7.12 6.06 5.09
CA HIS A 35 5.85 5.52 5.60
C HIS A 35 5.96 4.02 5.89
N VAL A 36 6.90 3.32 5.25
CA VAL A 36 7.13 1.88 5.42
C VAL A 36 7.47 1.53 6.88
N ALA A 37 8.18 2.44 7.58
CA ALA A 37 8.53 2.29 8.99
C ALA A 37 7.38 2.68 9.95
N ASN A 38 6.25 3.14 9.44
CA ASN A 38 5.11 3.55 10.26
C ASN A 38 4.30 2.34 10.71
N ARG A 39 4.36 2.00 12.00
CA ARG A 39 3.61 0.89 12.60
C ARG A 39 2.10 0.95 12.36
N ARG A 40 1.53 2.14 12.12
CA ARG A 40 0.10 2.30 11.81
C ARG A 40 -0.28 1.83 10.39
N LEU A 41 0.70 1.65 9.51
CA LEU A 41 0.53 1.20 8.13
C LEU A 41 1.05 -0.24 7.92
N GLN A 42 1.64 -0.83 8.96
CA GLN A 42 2.12 -2.20 8.97
C GLN A 42 0.96 -3.10 9.46
N LEU A 43 0.02 -3.37 8.56
CA LEU A 43 -1.20 -4.13 8.87
C LEU A 43 -1.11 -5.57 8.34
N GLU A 44 -1.37 -6.56 9.19
CA GLU A 44 -1.39 -7.98 8.79
C GLU A 44 -2.61 -8.32 7.90
N LYS A 45 -3.75 -7.69 8.20
CA LYS A 45 -5.05 -7.94 7.55
C LYS A 45 -5.70 -6.63 7.04
N PRO A 46 -5.09 -5.94 6.06
CA PRO A 46 -5.59 -4.66 5.56
C PRO A 46 -6.77 -4.77 4.59
N GLU A 47 -7.19 -5.99 4.22
CA GLU A 47 -8.13 -6.24 3.12
C GLU A 47 -9.48 -5.54 3.34
N SER A 48 -10.08 -5.69 4.53
CA SER A 48 -11.37 -5.06 4.84
C SER A 48 -11.30 -3.54 4.88
N ASP A 49 -10.21 -2.97 5.42
CA ASP A 49 -10.04 -1.51 5.45
C ASP A 49 -9.92 -0.93 4.04
N CYS A 50 -9.21 -1.62 3.15
CA CYS A 50 -9.03 -1.19 1.76
C CYS A 50 -10.31 -1.38 0.93
N GLN A 51 -11.02 -2.48 1.09
CA GLN A 51 -12.31 -2.75 0.40
C GLN A 51 -13.39 -1.73 0.76
N ASN A 52 -13.39 -1.23 2.00
CA ASN A 52 -14.31 -0.18 2.42
C ASN A 52 -13.96 1.21 1.85
N TYR A 53 -12.75 1.39 1.30
CA TYR A 53 -12.22 2.69 0.91
C TYR A 53 -11.96 2.83 -0.60
N PHE A 54 -11.62 1.74 -1.29
CA PHE A 54 -11.30 1.71 -2.71
C PHE A 54 -12.18 0.69 -3.44
N ASP A 55 -12.54 1.02 -4.68
CA ASP A 55 -13.20 0.08 -5.58
C ASP A 55 -12.19 -0.89 -6.21
N PRO A 56 -12.62 -2.11 -6.58
CA PRO A 56 -11.82 -2.99 -7.40
C PRO A 56 -11.38 -2.34 -8.71
N PRO A 57 -10.12 -2.55 -9.12
CA PRO A 57 -9.19 -3.48 -8.50
C PRO A 57 -8.33 -2.84 -7.37
N TYR A 58 -8.46 -1.52 -7.11
CA TYR A 58 -7.45 -0.74 -6.37
C TYR A 58 -7.35 -1.11 -4.87
N ASP A 59 -8.42 -1.66 -4.32
CA ASP A 59 -8.46 -2.23 -2.98
C ASP A 59 -7.39 -3.31 -2.77
N GLU A 60 -7.25 -4.24 -3.72
CA GLU A 60 -6.26 -5.32 -3.66
C GLU A 60 -4.83 -4.79 -3.72
N LEU A 61 -4.58 -3.80 -4.58
CA LEU A 61 -3.27 -3.15 -4.73
C LEU A 61 -2.83 -2.48 -3.42
N VAL A 62 -3.73 -1.71 -2.80
CA VAL A 62 -3.43 -0.99 -1.55
C VAL A 62 -3.26 -1.96 -0.39
N ALA A 63 -4.12 -2.98 -0.30
CA ALA A 63 -4.03 -4.02 0.71
C ALA A 63 -2.69 -4.78 0.62
N ALA A 64 -2.29 -5.18 -0.59
CA ALA A 64 -1.02 -5.86 -0.82
C ALA A 64 0.18 -5.02 -0.34
N HIS A 65 0.18 -3.71 -0.58
CA HIS A 65 1.27 -2.84 -0.12
C HIS A 65 1.35 -2.69 1.40
N LEU A 66 0.21 -2.49 2.08
CA LEU A 66 0.16 -2.37 3.54
C LEU A 66 0.58 -3.70 4.22
N LYS A 67 0.15 -4.83 3.65
CA LYS A 67 0.56 -6.17 4.09
C LYS A 67 2.05 -6.42 3.84
N CYS A 68 2.59 -5.92 2.73
CA CYS A 68 4.01 -5.97 2.44
C CYS A 68 4.82 -5.19 3.49
N CYS A 69 4.35 -4.00 3.90
CA CYS A 69 4.99 -3.22 4.95
C CYS A 69 5.01 -3.98 6.29
N TRP A 70 3.91 -4.65 6.65
CA TRP A 70 3.86 -5.52 7.83
C TRP A 70 4.84 -6.70 7.73
N ALA A 71 4.85 -7.41 6.60
CA ALA A 71 5.71 -8.58 6.40
C ALA A 71 7.19 -8.21 6.52
N VAL A 72 7.60 -7.09 5.90
CA VAL A 72 8.97 -6.55 6.05
C VAL A 72 9.29 -6.19 7.50
N ALA A 73 8.36 -5.55 8.22
CA ALA A 73 8.56 -5.19 9.63
C ALA A 73 8.71 -6.43 10.54
N ASN A 74 8.14 -7.57 10.15
CA ASN A 74 8.23 -8.83 10.88
C ASN A 74 9.32 -9.79 10.33
N SER A 75 10.16 -9.32 9.40
CA SER A 75 11.18 -10.15 8.72
C SER A 75 10.63 -11.38 7.99
N ASP A 76 9.34 -11.36 7.65
CA ASP A 76 8.71 -12.36 6.78
C ASP A 76 8.92 -11.95 5.31
N PHE A 77 10.15 -12.16 4.83
CA PHE A 77 10.55 -11.72 3.50
C PHE A 77 9.90 -12.54 2.38
N LEU A 78 9.43 -13.76 2.67
CA LEU A 78 8.73 -14.58 1.69
C LEU A 78 7.35 -14.01 1.40
N SER A 79 6.57 -13.70 2.44
CA SER A 79 5.28 -13.02 2.26
C SER A 79 5.45 -11.60 1.73
N ALA A 80 6.50 -10.88 2.14
CA ALA A 80 6.80 -9.56 1.59
C ALA A 80 7.03 -9.62 0.07
N TYR A 81 7.85 -10.57 -0.40
CA TYR A 81 8.08 -10.76 -1.84
C TYR A 81 6.78 -11.04 -2.60
N GLY A 82 5.93 -11.93 -2.07
CA GLY A 82 4.63 -12.24 -2.69
C GLY A 82 3.73 -11.01 -2.80
N CYS A 83 3.63 -10.22 -1.74
CA CYS A 83 2.84 -8.99 -1.73
C CYS A 83 3.42 -7.94 -2.69
N GLN A 84 4.74 -7.75 -2.68
CA GLN A 84 5.41 -6.79 -3.57
C GLN A 84 5.26 -7.16 -5.04
N ALA A 85 5.34 -8.46 -5.37
CA ALA A 85 5.11 -8.95 -6.73
C ALA A 85 3.71 -8.59 -7.23
N LEU A 86 2.69 -8.73 -6.37
CA LEU A 86 1.32 -8.30 -6.70
C LEU A 86 1.27 -6.81 -7.03
N VAL A 87 1.86 -5.95 -6.18
CA VAL A 87 1.90 -4.49 -6.39
C VAL A 87 2.56 -4.10 -7.72
N VAL A 88 3.68 -4.74 -8.07
CA VAL A 88 4.45 -4.45 -9.29
C VAL A 88 3.76 -4.98 -10.55
N GLN A 89 3.15 -6.17 -10.48
CA GLN A 89 2.46 -6.78 -11.62
C GLN A 89 1.11 -6.15 -11.89
N TYR A 90 0.56 -5.43 -10.92
CA TYR A 90 -0.78 -4.88 -10.99
C TYR A 90 -1.05 -4.00 -12.23
N PRO A 91 -0.16 -3.07 -12.64
CA PRO A 91 -0.36 -2.28 -13.86
C PRO A 91 -0.24 -3.08 -15.16
N LEU A 92 0.19 -4.35 -15.11
CA LEU A 92 0.35 -5.22 -16.28
C LEU A 92 -0.85 -6.16 -16.49
N LYS A 93 -1.77 -6.23 -15.53
CA LYS A 93 -2.95 -7.10 -15.60
C LYS A 93 -4.14 -6.47 -16.34
N TYR A 94 -4.09 -5.17 -16.64
CA TYR A 94 -5.14 -4.36 -17.26
C TYR A 94 -4.54 -3.45 -18.34
#